data_AF-Q3AP87-F1
#
_entry.id   AF-Q3AP87-F1
#
_cell.length_a   1.000
_cell.length_b   1.000
_cell.length_c   1.000
_cell.angle_alpha   90.00
_cell.angle_beta   90.00
_cell.angle_gamma   90.00
#
_symmetry.space_group_name_H-M   'P 1'
#
loop_
_entity.id
_entity.type
_entity.pdbx_description
1 polymer ?
#
loop_
_entity_poly.entity_id
_entity_poly.type
_entity_poly.pdbx_seq_one_letter_code
_entity_poly.pdbx_strand_id
1 'polypeptide(L)'
;MPKHIYKLWLILPLILSACTTTRAPFRAISPEEAYQQGKLKQNPYVINGTTYLPLRYEEALAYEENGLASWYGKETLIQNNYQLTAYGEVFDPSKPSAAHKYLPLPALVRVTNLDNNNSIVVRVNDRGPFIGDRVIDLSAEAAKRLGFYEKGMARVKIEVLNK
;
A
#
# COMPACT_ATOMS: atom_id res chain seq x y z
N MET A 1 -12.87 1.36 -79.75
CA MET A 1 -12.62 0.41 -78.64
C MET A 1 -11.96 1.16 -77.48
N PRO A 2 -12.37 0.91 -76.23
CA PRO A 2 -12.31 1.89 -75.15
C PRO A 2 -10.98 1.91 -74.37
N LYS A 3 -10.67 3.09 -73.81
CA LYS A 3 -9.48 3.44 -73.03
C LYS A 3 -9.67 3.01 -71.57
N HIS A 4 -8.73 2.25 -71.00
CA HIS A 4 -8.73 1.94 -69.56
C HIS A 4 -7.76 2.85 -68.80
N ILE A 5 -8.32 3.65 -67.89
CA ILE A 5 -7.62 4.53 -66.95
C ILE A 5 -7.55 3.79 -65.61
N TYR A 6 -6.34 3.50 -65.11
CA TYR A 6 -6.15 2.95 -63.78
C TYR A 6 -6.23 4.08 -62.74
N LYS A 7 -7.23 4.04 -61.86
CA LYS A 7 -7.35 4.91 -60.68
C LYS A 7 -6.46 4.36 -59.56
N LEU A 8 -5.37 5.07 -59.27
CA LEU A 8 -4.50 4.83 -58.11
C LEU A 8 -5.20 5.36 -56.85
N TRP A 9 -5.62 4.48 -55.94
CA TRP A 9 -6.15 4.86 -54.63
C TRP A 9 -4.99 5.13 -53.67
N LEU A 10 -4.81 6.40 -53.29
CA LEU A 10 -3.95 6.82 -52.19
C LEU A 10 -4.63 6.48 -50.87
N ILE A 11 -4.15 5.44 -50.18
CA ILE A 11 -4.53 5.14 -48.80
C ILE A 11 -3.60 5.93 -47.90
N LEU A 12 -4.12 7.01 -47.30
CA LEU A 12 -3.44 7.81 -46.29
C LEU A 12 -3.48 7.04 -44.95
N PRO A 13 -2.33 6.68 -44.33
CA PRO A 13 -2.37 6.01 -43.04
C PRO A 13 -2.75 7.01 -41.95
N LEU A 14 -3.88 6.77 -41.31
CA LEU A 14 -4.34 7.49 -40.12
C LEU A 14 -3.41 7.10 -38.96
N ILE A 15 -2.43 7.95 -38.64
CA ILE A 15 -1.56 7.74 -37.48
C ILE A 15 -2.38 8.07 -36.22
N LEU A 16 -3.01 7.05 -35.65
CA LEU A 16 -3.61 7.13 -34.32
C LEU A 16 -2.48 7.15 -33.28
N SER A 17 -2.12 8.36 -32.83
CA SER A 17 -1.26 8.52 -31.66
C SER A 17 -2.05 8.12 -30.40
N ALA A 18 -1.89 6.87 -29.98
CA ALA A 18 -2.40 6.39 -28.70
C ALA A 18 -1.50 6.95 -27.59
N CYS A 19 -1.91 8.05 -26.96
CA CYS A 19 -1.28 8.51 -25.73
C CYS A 19 -1.66 7.55 -24.60
N THR A 20 -0.86 6.49 -24.43
CA THR A 20 -0.99 5.61 -23.27
C THR A 20 -0.42 6.33 -22.06
N THR A 21 -1.28 6.92 -21.22
CA THR A 21 -0.86 7.31 -19.88
C THR A 21 -0.60 6.04 -19.09
N THR A 22 0.60 5.49 -19.20
CA THR A 22 1.05 4.44 -18.30
C THR A 22 1.10 5.07 -16.92
N ARG A 23 0.11 4.78 -16.07
CA ARG A 23 0.09 5.23 -14.69
C ARG A 23 1.40 4.74 -14.07
N ALA A 24 2.31 5.66 -13.74
CA ALA A 24 3.61 5.30 -13.20
C ALA A 24 3.42 4.32 -12.03
N PRO A 25 4.23 3.26 -11.93
CA PRO A 25 4.10 2.31 -10.83
C PRO A 25 4.14 3.09 -9.52
N PHE A 26 3.17 2.79 -8.65
CA PHE A 26 3.08 3.43 -7.34
C PHE A 26 4.41 3.24 -6.60
N ARG A 27 5.16 4.32 -6.38
CA ARG A 27 6.46 4.29 -5.70
C ARG A 27 6.23 4.28 -4.21
N ALA A 28 6.63 3.20 -3.56
CA ALA A 28 6.67 3.12 -2.11
C ALA A 28 7.83 4.02 -1.61
N ILE A 29 7.55 4.98 -0.73
CA ILE A 29 8.55 5.92 -0.19
C ILE A 29 8.82 5.62 1.29
N SER A 30 10.08 5.69 1.72
CA SER A 30 10.50 5.50 3.11
C SER A 30 10.02 6.66 4.02
N PRO A 31 10.00 6.49 5.35
CA PRO A 31 9.75 7.60 6.27
C PRO A 31 10.70 8.77 6.06
N GLU A 32 11.98 8.50 5.73
CA GLU A 32 12.97 9.52 5.44
C GLU A 32 12.59 10.32 4.18
N GLU A 33 12.30 9.64 3.07
CA GLU A 33 11.89 10.30 1.84
C GLU A 33 10.60 11.12 2.05
N ALA A 34 9.63 10.59 2.81
CA ALA A 34 8.40 11.29 3.12
C ALA A 34 8.63 12.52 4.03
N TYR A 35 9.55 12.43 4.98
CA TYR A 35 9.94 13.56 5.84
C TYR A 35 10.59 14.68 5.02
N GLN A 36 11.58 14.34 4.17
CA GLN A 36 12.26 15.31 3.30
C GLN A 36 11.30 15.99 2.31
N GLN A 37 10.25 15.30 1.87
CA GLN A 37 9.21 15.86 0.99
C GLN A 37 8.09 16.60 1.73
N GLY A 38 8.11 16.67 3.07
CA GLY A 38 7.03 17.29 3.86
C GLY A 38 5.69 16.55 3.77
N LYS A 39 5.70 15.26 3.46
CA LYS A 39 4.50 14.41 3.29
C LYS A 39 4.22 13.50 4.49
N LEU A 40 5.07 13.53 5.51
CA LEU A 40 4.96 12.68 6.68
C LEU A 40 3.78 13.09 7.58
N LYS A 41 2.82 12.19 7.83
CA LYS A 41 1.69 12.40 8.74
C LYS A 41 1.97 11.80 10.13
N GLN A 42 2.06 12.68 11.13
CA GLN A 42 2.36 12.33 12.54
C GLN A 42 1.36 12.91 13.55
N ASN A 43 0.29 13.54 13.07
CA ASN A 43 -0.68 14.19 13.94
C ASN A 43 -1.40 13.16 14.82
N PRO A 44 -1.65 13.47 16.11
CA PRO A 44 -2.50 12.65 16.96
C PRO A 44 -3.88 12.45 16.35
N TYR A 45 -4.49 11.30 16.61
CA TYR A 45 -5.83 10.98 16.13
C TYR A 45 -6.61 10.19 17.18
N VAL A 46 -7.94 10.21 17.09
CA VAL A 46 -8.83 9.58 18.08
C VAL A 46 -9.67 8.50 17.42
N ILE A 47 -9.72 7.32 18.02
CA ILE A 47 -10.61 6.21 17.63
C ILE A 47 -11.34 5.73 18.87
N ASN A 48 -12.67 5.74 18.85
CA ASN A 48 -13.53 5.28 19.96
C ASN A 48 -13.13 5.88 21.32
N GLY A 49 -12.82 7.19 21.36
CA GLY A 49 -12.40 7.91 22.57
C GLY A 49 -10.95 7.67 23.02
N THR A 50 -10.21 6.80 22.33
CA THR A 50 -8.78 6.56 22.59
C THR A 50 -7.92 7.44 21.69
N THR A 51 -7.01 8.21 22.28
CA THR A 51 -6.03 9.01 21.54
C THR A 51 -4.80 8.18 21.19
N TYR A 52 -4.43 8.18 19.92
CA TYR A 52 -3.23 7.55 19.39
C TYR A 52 -2.25 8.64 18.96
N LEU A 53 -1.01 8.52 19.44
CA LEU A 53 0.09 9.41 19.09
C LEU A 53 1.07 8.67 18.18
N PRO A 54 1.14 8.99 16.88
CA PRO A 54 2.18 8.45 16.01
C PRO A 54 3.58 8.77 16.53
N LEU A 55 4.50 7.83 16.32
CA LEU A 55 5.92 8.00 16.61
C LEU A 55 6.50 9.16 15.83
N ARG A 56 7.45 9.86 16.45
CA ARG A 56 8.27 10.85 15.78
C ARG A 56 9.14 10.17 14.72
N TYR A 57 9.64 10.96 13.78
CA TYR A 57 10.38 10.45 12.64
C TYR A 57 11.63 9.68 13.11
N GLU A 58 12.39 10.30 13.99
CA GLU A 58 13.59 9.75 14.65
C GLU A 58 13.31 8.39 15.34
N GLU A 59 12.18 8.28 16.05
CA GLU A 59 11.80 7.07 16.78
C GLU A 59 11.40 5.94 15.84
N ALA A 60 10.75 6.28 14.72
CA ALA A 60 10.34 5.31 13.73
C ALA A 60 11.52 4.65 13.00
N LEU A 61 12.66 5.33 12.85
CA LEU A 61 13.81 4.81 12.09
C LEU A 61 14.43 3.53 12.69
N ALA A 62 14.31 3.36 14.01
CA ALA A 62 14.81 2.18 14.72
C ALA A 62 13.68 1.23 15.16
N TYR A 63 12.47 1.42 14.62
CA TYR A 63 11.31 0.65 15.05
C TYR A 63 11.43 -0.82 14.65
N GLU A 64 11.30 -1.68 15.66
CA GLU A 64 11.13 -3.11 15.52
C GLU A 64 10.04 -3.58 16.49
N GLU A 65 9.14 -4.43 16.02
CA GLU A 65 8.10 -5.02 16.87
C GLU A 65 7.77 -6.45 16.42
N ASN A 66 7.65 -7.35 17.40
CA ASN A 66 7.04 -8.66 17.20
C ASN A 66 5.60 -8.63 17.69
N GLY A 67 4.68 -9.20 16.91
CA GLY A 67 3.29 -9.28 17.35
C GLY A 67 2.39 -10.04 16.38
N LEU A 68 1.09 -9.94 16.61
CA LEU A 68 0.08 -10.58 15.79
C LEU A 68 -0.29 -9.71 14.59
N ALA A 69 -0.15 -10.25 13.39
CA ALA A 69 -0.70 -9.66 12.18
C ALA A 69 -2.06 -10.25 11.85
N SER A 70 -2.92 -9.43 11.23
CA SER A 70 -4.05 -9.93 10.45
C SER A 70 -4.05 -9.32 9.06
N TRP A 71 -5.14 -9.51 8.30
CA TRP A 71 -5.29 -8.90 7.00
C TRP A 71 -6.70 -8.39 6.72
N TYR A 72 -6.79 -7.46 5.76
CA TYR A 72 -8.02 -6.87 5.28
C TYR A 72 -8.05 -6.82 3.75
N GLY A 73 -9.23 -6.99 3.17
CA GLY A 73 -9.47 -7.21 1.75
C GLY A 73 -10.61 -6.37 1.18
N LYS A 74 -11.25 -6.88 0.12
CA LYS A 74 -12.31 -6.15 -0.61
C LYS A 74 -13.50 -5.78 0.27
N GLU A 75 -13.78 -6.57 1.30
CA GLU A 75 -14.80 -6.30 2.31
C GLU A 75 -14.62 -4.93 2.97
N THR A 76 -13.38 -4.48 3.17
CA THR A 76 -13.08 -3.16 3.75
C THR A 76 -13.48 -2.02 2.83
N LEU A 77 -13.43 -2.19 1.50
CA LEU A 77 -13.89 -1.16 0.56
C LEU A 77 -15.39 -0.92 0.73
N ILE A 78 -16.16 -1.98 0.95
CA ILE A 78 -17.61 -1.89 1.14
C ILE A 78 -17.94 -1.34 2.53
N GLN A 79 -17.31 -1.88 3.57
CA GLN A 79 -17.52 -1.47 4.96
C GLN A 79 -17.19 0.00 5.20
N ASN A 80 -16.12 0.49 4.58
CA ASN A 80 -15.69 1.89 4.70
C ASN A 80 -16.32 2.79 3.63
N ASN A 81 -17.32 2.32 2.88
CA ASN A 81 -17.98 3.11 1.82
C ASN A 81 -16.97 3.78 0.87
N TYR A 82 -15.94 3.04 0.46
CA TYR A 82 -14.84 3.49 -0.41
C TYR A 82 -14.04 4.69 0.13
N GLN A 83 -14.03 4.90 1.44
CA GLN A 83 -13.19 5.91 2.06
C GLN A 83 -11.70 5.65 1.79
N LEU A 84 -10.95 6.75 1.75
CA LEU A 84 -9.50 6.73 1.58
C LEU A 84 -8.83 6.21 2.85
N THR A 85 -7.68 5.56 2.66
CA THR A 85 -6.74 5.27 3.75
C THR A 85 -6.36 6.57 4.49
N ALA A 86 -5.86 6.47 5.72
CA ALA A 86 -5.43 7.64 6.48
C ALA A 86 -4.30 8.46 5.80
N TYR A 87 -3.52 7.85 4.90
CA TYR A 87 -2.57 8.58 4.08
C TYR A 87 -3.24 9.39 2.95
N GLY A 88 -4.46 9.02 2.53
CA GLY A 88 -5.27 9.75 1.56
C GLY A 88 -5.40 9.05 0.21
N GLU A 89 -5.20 7.74 0.16
CA GLU A 89 -5.23 6.95 -1.07
C GLU A 89 -6.36 5.95 -1.07
N VAL A 90 -6.83 5.58 -2.27
CA VAL A 90 -7.75 4.46 -2.45
C VAL A 90 -7.03 3.17 -2.05
N PHE A 91 -7.64 2.43 -1.13
CA PHE A 91 -7.14 1.10 -0.76
C PHE A 91 -7.26 0.13 -1.95
N ASP A 92 -6.19 -0.63 -2.20
CA ASP A 92 -6.13 -1.63 -3.26
C ASP A 92 -5.69 -2.97 -2.65
N PRO A 93 -6.62 -3.92 -2.43
CA PRO A 93 -6.30 -5.20 -1.79
C PRO A 93 -5.43 -6.10 -2.67
N SER A 94 -5.24 -5.76 -3.96
CA SER A 94 -4.35 -6.48 -4.87
C SER A 94 -2.89 -6.01 -4.82
N LYS A 95 -2.59 -4.98 -4.00
CA LYS A 95 -1.25 -4.45 -3.82
C LYS A 95 -0.77 -4.63 -2.38
N PRO A 96 0.52 -4.94 -2.17
CA PRO A 96 1.07 -5.02 -0.82
C PRO A 96 1.03 -3.66 -0.11
N SER A 97 0.17 -3.53 0.90
CA SER A 97 0.10 -2.40 1.84
C SER A 97 -0.22 -2.87 3.26
N ALA A 98 -0.17 -1.95 4.22
CA ALA A 98 -0.49 -2.22 5.62
C ALA A 98 -1.09 -1.01 6.35
N ALA A 99 -1.77 -1.30 7.46
CA ALA A 99 -2.21 -0.36 8.47
C ALA A 99 -1.43 -0.56 9.77
N HIS A 100 -1.02 0.54 10.42
CA HIS A 100 -0.34 0.52 11.72
C HIS A 100 -0.81 1.67 12.62
N LYS A 101 -0.85 1.42 13.94
CA LYS A 101 -1.32 2.39 14.95
C LYS A 101 -0.36 3.59 15.05
N TYR A 102 0.92 3.29 15.27
CA TYR A 102 1.89 4.32 15.70
C TYR A 102 2.93 4.72 14.65
N LEU A 103 3.21 3.95 13.61
CA LEU A 103 4.19 4.34 12.61
C LEU A 103 3.73 5.62 11.86
N PRO A 104 4.64 6.55 11.55
CA PRO A 104 4.29 7.71 10.72
C PRO A 104 3.84 7.25 9.33
N LEU A 105 2.97 8.03 8.66
CA LEU A 105 2.53 7.68 7.30
C LEU A 105 3.16 8.60 6.25
N PRO A 106 3.59 8.05 5.10
CA PRO A 106 3.76 6.62 4.85
C PRO A 106 5.03 6.11 5.55
N ALA A 107 5.12 4.81 5.76
CA ALA A 107 6.37 4.15 6.15
C ALA A 107 6.60 2.90 5.31
N LEU A 108 7.87 2.55 5.05
CA LEU A 108 8.22 1.24 4.52
C LEU A 108 8.63 0.34 5.67
N VAL A 109 8.05 -0.86 5.70
CA VAL A 109 8.39 -1.87 6.68
C VAL A 109 8.68 -3.18 5.99
N ARG A 110 9.69 -3.90 6.48
CA ARG A 110 9.82 -5.33 6.26
C ARG A 110 8.93 -6.03 7.26
N VAL A 111 8.10 -6.93 6.78
CA VAL A 111 7.30 -7.83 7.60
C VAL A 111 7.77 -9.24 7.34
N THR A 112 8.13 -9.95 8.39
CA THR A 112 8.56 -11.35 8.34
C THR A 112 7.55 -12.19 9.09
N ASN A 113 6.95 -13.18 8.42
CA ASN A 113 6.11 -14.18 9.08
C ASN A 113 7.01 -15.16 9.83
N LEU A 114 6.88 -15.20 11.15
CA LEU A 114 7.73 -15.98 12.04
C LEU A 114 7.41 -17.49 11.99
N ASP A 115 6.27 -17.88 11.41
CA ASP A 115 5.89 -19.29 11.28
C ASP A 115 6.55 -19.98 10.07
N ASN A 116 6.99 -19.21 9.07
CA ASN A 116 7.56 -19.75 7.83
C ASN A 116 8.79 -19.00 7.30
N ASN A 117 9.24 -17.94 7.99
CA ASN A 117 10.35 -17.07 7.62
C ASN A 117 10.19 -16.32 6.28
N ASN A 118 9.01 -16.33 5.66
CA ASN A 118 8.76 -15.51 4.49
C ASN A 118 8.73 -14.04 4.90
N SER A 119 9.30 -13.17 4.07
CA SER A 119 9.26 -11.73 4.30
C SER A 119 8.83 -10.95 3.06
N ILE A 120 8.24 -9.79 3.30
CA ILE A 120 7.85 -8.84 2.26
C ILE A 120 8.10 -7.42 2.76
N VAL A 121 8.44 -6.52 1.83
CA VAL A 121 8.42 -5.08 2.10
C VAL A 121 7.05 -4.53 1.71
N VAL A 122 6.39 -3.88 2.65
CA VAL A 122 5.10 -3.22 2.43
C VAL A 122 5.19 -1.76 2.84
N ARG A 123 4.29 -0.97 2.28
CA ARG A 123 4.07 0.39 2.73
C ARG A 123 2.93 0.42 3.73
N VAL A 124 3.20 1.01 4.88
CA VAL A 124 2.19 1.44 5.84
C VAL A 124 1.59 2.74 5.33
N ASN A 125 0.30 2.73 5.02
CA ASN A 125 -0.42 3.89 4.50
C ASN A 125 -1.77 4.12 5.17
N ASP A 126 -2.08 3.34 6.19
CA ASP A 126 -3.35 3.42 6.89
C ASP A 126 -3.21 3.28 8.40
N ARG A 127 -4.30 3.54 9.14
CA ARG A 127 -4.36 3.43 10.60
C ARG A 127 -5.15 2.19 11.02
N GLY A 128 -4.72 1.61 12.13
CA GLY A 128 -5.24 0.34 12.67
C GLY A 128 -4.08 -0.64 12.91
N PRO A 129 -4.34 -1.90 13.28
CA PRO A 129 -5.62 -2.45 13.75
C PRO A 129 -6.16 -1.74 14.99
N PHE A 130 -7.47 -1.81 15.23
CA PHE A 130 -8.10 -1.36 16.48
C PHE A 130 -8.81 -2.49 17.21
N ILE A 131 -8.45 -3.73 16.89
CA ILE A 131 -9.05 -4.95 17.43
C ILE A 131 -7.95 -5.79 18.05
N GLY A 132 -8.16 -6.17 19.32
CA GLY A 132 -7.27 -7.05 20.06
C GLY A 132 -5.85 -6.51 20.23
N ASP A 133 -4.93 -7.46 20.35
CA ASP A 133 -3.48 -7.28 20.51
C ASP A 133 -2.72 -7.23 19.17
N ARG A 134 -3.44 -7.10 18.05
CA ARG A 134 -2.83 -7.02 16.73
C ARG A 134 -1.97 -5.77 16.61
N VAL A 135 -0.82 -5.92 15.95
CA VAL A 135 0.17 -4.85 15.76
C VAL A 135 0.14 -4.28 14.34
N ILE A 136 -0.25 -5.09 13.35
CA ILE A 136 -0.34 -4.70 11.95
C ILE A 136 -1.48 -5.42 11.23
N ASP A 137 -2.19 -4.70 10.38
CA ASP A 137 -3.17 -5.26 9.46
C ASP A 137 -2.61 -5.13 8.04
N LEU A 138 -2.48 -6.25 7.33
CA LEU A 138 -1.90 -6.32 6.00
C LEU A 138 -2.99 -6.36 4.91
N SER A 139 -2.68 -5.86 3.72
CA SER A 139 -3.52 -6.14 2.55
C SER A 139 -3.63 -7.65 2.27
N ALA A 140 -4.75 -8.07 1.67
CA ALA A 140 -4.94 -9.45 1.19
C ALA A 140 -3.75 -9.96 0.34
N GLU A 141 -3.21 -9.14 -0.56
CA GLU A 141 -2.04 -9.49 -1.37
C GLU A 141 -0.78 -9.72 -0.51
N ALA A 142 -0.51 -8.87 0.49
CA ALA A 142 0.63 -9.07 1.38
C ALA A 142 0.48 -10.35 2.22
N ALA A 143 -0.73 -10.65 2.69
CA ALA A 143 -1.00 -11.87 3.45
C ALA A 143 -0.83 -13.16 2.62
N LYS A 144 -1.18 -13.12 1.33
CA LYS A 144 -0.93 -14.23 0.39
C LYS A 144 0.56 -14.47 0.22
N ARG A 145 1.34 -13.42 -0.01
CA ARG A 145 2.81 -13.51 -0.18
C ARG A 145 3.51 -13.98 1.09
N LEU A 146 3.01 -13.58 2.26
CA LEU A 146 3.51 -14.04 3.56
C LEU A 146 3.01 -15.44 3.96
N GLY A 147 2.09 -16.04 3.21
CA GLY A 147 1.62 -17.41 3.44
C GLY A 147 0.71 -17.57 4.66
N PHE A 148 -0.08 -16.55 5.01
CA PHE A 148 -1.06 -16.65 6.10
C PHE A 148 -2.48 -16.21 5.73
N TYR A 149 -2.75 -15.88 4.46
CA TYR A 149 -4.07 -15.46 3.98
C TYR A 149 -5.21 -16.37 4.47
N GLU A 150 -5.12 -17.68 4.22
CA GLU A 150 -6.14 -18.66 4.65
C GLU A 150 -6.23 -18.84 6.17
N LYS A 151 -5.13 -18.59 6.90
CA LYS A 151 -5.09 -18.68 8.37
C LYS A 151 -5.74 -17.47 9.05
N GLY A 152 -5.89 -16.36 8.33
CA GLY A 152 -6.39 -15.08 8.86
C GLY A 152 -5.37 -14.29 9.67
N MET A 153 -4.52 -14.96 10.44
CA MET A 153 -3.52 -14.32 11.31
C MET A 153 -2.17 -15.04 11.28
N ALA A 154 -1.10 -14.32 11.63
CA ALA A 154 0.24 -14.87 11.79
C ALA A 154 1.05 -14.06 12.82
N ARG A 155 2.02 -14.71 13.47
CA ARG A 155 3.05 -13.99 14.22
C ARG A 155 4.03 -13.37 13.23
N VAL A 156 4.33 -12.09 13.42
CA VAL A 156 5.23 -11.36 12.53
C VAL A 156 6.27 -10.57 13.30
N LYS A 157 7.40 -10.34 12.64
CA LYS A 157 8.37 -9.28 12.96
C LYS A 157 8.18 -8.12 11.99
N ILE A 158 8.12 -6.90 12.49
CA ILE A 158 8.02 -5.65 11.73
C ILE A 158 9.33 -4.89 11.93
N GLU A 159 9.93 -4.41 10.84
CA GLU A 159 11.15 -3.59 10.87
C GLU A 159 10.98 -2.40 9.92
N VAL A 160 11.12 -1.16 10.42
CA VAL A 160 11.08 0.03 9.54
C VAL A 160 12.33 0.11 8.68
N LEU A 161 12.15 0.39 7.39
CA LEU A 161 13.23 0.60 6.44
C LEU A 161 13.52 2.10 6.30
N ASN A 162 14.80 2.45 6.42
CA ASN A 162 15.29 3.82 6.46
C ASN A 162 16.06 4.24 5.18
N LYS A 163 15.99 3.49 4.08
CA LYS A 163 16.78 3.77 2.86
C LYS A 163 15.95 3.56 1.60
#